data_AF-A0AAW9QQ06-F1
#
_entry.id   AF-A0AAW9QQ06-F1
#
_cell.length_a   1.000
_cell.length_b   1.000
_cell.length_c   1.000
_cell.angle_alpha   90.00
_cell.angle_beta   90.00
_cell.angle_gamma   90.00
#
_symmetry.space_group_name_H-M   'P 1'
#
loop_
_entity.id
_entity.type
_entity.pdbx_description
1 polymer ?
#
loop_
_entity_poly.entity_id
_entity_poly.type
_entity_poly.pdbx_seq_one_letter_code
_entity_poly.pdbx_strand_id
1 'polypeptide(L)' 'MKPVVKVKLIAGENALKQIREALGMTQMEFASAIKATHRSIVRWENGQTKPQFSIPQMKALVSEMEKVGLTLQDLPDDL' A
#
# COMPACT_ATOMS: atom_id res chain seq x y z
N MET A 1 -10.14 -4.56 15.46
CA MET A 1 -11.11 -3.47 15.22
C MET A 1 -11.64 -3.67 13.81
N LYS A 2 -12.96 -3.79 13.61
CA LYS A 2 -13.51 -3.87 12.24
C LYS A 2 -13.35 -2.50 11.58
N PRO A 3 -12.83 -2.39 10.34
CA PRO A 3 -12.69 -1.11 9.67
C PRO A 3 -14.08 -0.48 9.49
N VAL A 4 -14.20 0.79 9.89
CA VAL A 4 -15.49 1.52 9.90
C VAL A 4 -15.88 1.97 8.49
N VAL A 5 -14.94 1.97 7.53
CA VAL A 5 -15.18 2.27 6.10
C VAL A 5 -14.19 1.46 5.26
N LYS A 6 -14.66 0.75 4.23
CA LYS A 6 -13.80 0.13 3.21
C LYS A 6 -13.40 1.20 2.21
N VAL A 7 -12.10 1.48 2.11
CA VAL A 7 -11.57 2.41 1.10
C VAL A 7 -11.79 1.81 -0.29
N LYS A 8 -12.18 2.65 -1.25
CA LYS A 8 -12.31 2.25 -2.65
C LYS A 8 -11.12 2.81 -3.42
N LEU A 9 -10.29 1.93 -3.97
CA LEU A 9 -9.19 2.36 -4.82
C LEU A 9 -9.73 2.91 -6.15
N ILE A 10 -9.16 4.03 -6.57
CA ILE A 10 -9.42 4.70 -7.84
C ILE A 10 -8.50 4.09 -8.89
N ALA A 11 -9.11 3.57 -9.97
CA ALA A 11 -8.37 3.01 -11.11
C ALA A 11 -7.56 4.11 -11.82
N GLY A 12 -6.34 3.77 -12.23
CA GLY A 12 -5.41 4.70 -12.88
C GLY A 12 -4.61 5.59 -11.92
N GLU A 13 -4.94 5.59 -10.62
CA GLU A 13 -4.12 6.19 -9.58
C GLU A 13 -3.24 5.14 -8.90
N ASN A 14 -2.12 5.57 -8.31
CA ASN A 14 -1.19 4.66 -7.65
C ASN A 14 -1.84 4.02 -6.40
N ALA A 15 -2.04 2.71 -6.42
CA ALA A 15 -2.71 2.00 -5.33
C ALA A 15 -1.96 2.09 -3.99
N LEU A 16 -0.62 2.03 -4.00
CA LEU A 16 0.17 2.12 -2.77
C LEU A 16 0.02 3.49 -2.09
N LYS A 17 0.02 4.56 -2.89
CA LYS A 17 -0.23 5.91 -2.41
C LYS A 17 -1.60 6.04 -1.76
N GLN A 18 -2.65 5.53 -2.41
CA GLN A 18 -4.01 5.58 -1.88
C GLN A 18 -4.15 4.79 -0.57
N ILE A 19 -3.56 3.60 -0.48
CA ILE A 19 -3.53 2.79 0.75
C ILE A 19 -2.83 3.56 1.87
N ARG A 20 -1.67 4.15 1.59
CA ARG A 20 -0.90 4.95 2.55
C ARG A 20 -1.71 6.14 3.07
N GLU A 21 -2.34 6.90 2.16
CA GLU A 21 -3.12 8.09 2.51
C GLU A 21 -4.36 7.72 3.34
N ALA A 22 -5.02 6.61 3.01
CA ALA A 22 -6.10 6.08 3.82
C ALA A 22 -5.67 5.62 5.22
N LEU A 23 -4.43 5.17 5.38
CA LEU A 23 -3.83 4.86 6.68
C LEU A 23 -3.38 6.10 7.45
N GLY A 24 -3.44 7.29 6.84
CA GLY A 24 -2.96 8.54 7.44
C GLY A 24 -1.44 8.58 7.64
N MET A 25 -0.68 7.82 6.83
CA MET A 25 0.77 7.67 6.99
C MET A 25 1.55 8.58 6.04
N THR A 26 2.70 9.06 6.51
CA THR A 26 3.77 9.58 5.66
C THR A 26 4.44 8.46 4.86
N GLN A 27 5.16 8.80 3.79
CA GLN A 27 5.91 7.81 2.99
C GLN A 27 6.95 7.05 3.83
N MET A 28 7.54 7.70 4.84
CA MET A 28 8.52 7.09 5.73
C MET A 28 7.87 6.07 6.68
N GLU A 29 6.73 6.43 7.28
CA GLU A 29 5.97 5.52 8.15
C GLU A 29 5.47 4.31 7.37
N PHE A 30 4.95 4.52 6.16
CA PHE A 30 4.48 3.43 5.32
C PHE A 30 5.62 2.50 4.88
N ALA A 31 6.78 3.07 4.51
CA ALA A 31 7.97 2.28 4.20
C ALA A 31 8.36 1.36 5.37
N SER A 32 8.40 1.91 6.59
CA SER A 32 8.67 1.16 7.81
C SER A 32 7.63 0.06 8.03
N ALA A 33 6.34 0.40 7.91
CA ALA A 33 5.23 -0.53 8.13
C ALA A 33 5.30 -1.73 7.18
N ILE A 34 5.60 -1.51 5.89
CA ILE A 34 5.66 -2.59 4.89
C ILE A 34 7.06 -3.17 4.67
N LYS A 35 8.04 -2.83 5.52
CA LYS A 35 9.43 -3.31 5.43
C LYS A 35 10.10 -2.97 4.09
N ALA A 36 9.79 -1.80 3.55
CA ALA A 36 10.41 -1.24 2.36
C ALA A 36 11.33 -0.07 2.74
N THR A 37 12.14 0.38 1.79
CA THR A 37 12.89 1.63 1.98
C THR A 37 12.03 2.83 1.58
N HIS A 38 12.23 3.98 2.22
CA HIS A 38 11.58 5.22 1.81
C HIS A 38 11.80 5.54 0.32
N ARG A 39 13.02 5.31 -0.19
CA ARG A 39 13.35 5.48 -1.61
C ARG A 39 12.50 4.57 -2.51
N SER A 40 12.24 3.33 -2.10
CA SER A 40 11.37 2.41 -2.84
C SER A 40 9.96 2.96 -2.92
N ILE A 41 9.38 3.39 -1.79
CA ILE A 41 8.04 3.99 -1.75
C ILE A 41 7.94 5.19 -2.69
N VAL A 42 8.90 6.13 -2.62
CA VAL A 42 8.92 7.31 -3.51
C VAL A 42 8.94 6.90 -4.99
N ARG A 43 9.74 5.90 -5.36
CA ARG A 43 9.81 5.43 -6.76
C ARG A 43 8.52 4.75 -7.20
N TRP A 44 7.94 3.91 -6.33
CA TRP A 44 6.71 3.18 -6.62
C TRP A 44 5.52 4.12 -6.75
N GLU A 45 5.35 5.06 -5.81
CA GLU A 45 4.23 6.01 -5.82
C GLU A 45 4.29 6.98 -7.00
N ASN A 46 5.49 7.31 -7.49
CA ASN A 46 5.68 8.16 -8.67
C ASN A 46 5.72 7.38 -9.99
N GLY A 47 5.46 6.07 -9.98
CA GLY A 47 5.45 5.23 -11.19
C GLY A 47 6.82 5.05 -11.85
N GLN A 48 7.92 5.36 -11.15
CA GLN A 48 9.27 5.24 -11.71
C GLN A 48 9.73 3.79 -11.84
N THR A 49 9.25 2.92 -10.95
CA THR A 49 9.52 1.47 -10.97
C THR A 49 8.32 0.73 -10.40
N LYS A 50 8.06 -0.51 -10.85
CA LYS A 50 7.07 -1.37 -10.23
C LYS A 50 7.57 -2.00 -8.92
N PRO A 51 6.71 -2.20 -7.91
CA PRO A 51 7.07 -2.91 -6.69
C PRO A 51 7.42 -4.37 -6.99
N GLN A 52 8.49 -4.86 -6.34
CA GLN A 52 8.77 -6.29 -6.24
C GLN A 52 8.80 -6.62 -4.77
N PHE A 53 7.71 -7.22 -4.28
CA PHE A 53 7.58 -7.55 -2.88
C PHE A 53 8.22 -8.91 -2.59
N SER A 54 9.10 -8.94 -1.61
CA SER A 54 9.40 -10.18 -0.89
C SER A 54 8.18 -10.65 -0.09
N ILE A 55 8.11 -11.94 0.25
CA ILE A 55 7.01 -12.49 1.07
C ILE A 55 6.80 -11.71 2.40
N PRO A 56 7.85 -11.32 3.15
CA PRO A 56 7.67 -10.51 4.35
C PRO A 56 7.05 -9.14 4.10
N GLN A 57 7.38 -8.49 2.97
CA GLN A 57 6.81 -7.21 2.59
C GLN A 57 5.35 -7.36 2.16
N MET A 58 5.03 -8.40 1.37
CA MET A 58 3.66 -8.70 0.99
C MET A 58 2.76 -8.97 2.21
N LYS A 59 3.24 -9.78 3.16
CA LYS A 59 2.50 -10.02 4.42
C LYS A 59 2.28 -8.74 5.22
N ALA A 60 3.30 -7.87 5.28
CA ALA A 60 3.19 -6.60 5.98
C ALA A 60 2.19 -5.66 5.28
N LEU A 61 2.25 -5.56 3.94
CA LEU A 61 1.30 -4.78 3.14
C LEU A 61 -0.14 -5.25 3.37
N VAL A 62 -0.41 -6.56 3.28
CA VAL A 62 -1.76 -7.11 3.53
C VAL A 62 -2.23 -6.77 4.94
N SER A 63 -1.36 -6.91 5.95
CA SER A 63 -1.71 -6.57 7.33
C SER A 63 -2.07 -5.09 7.52
N GLU A 64 -1.43 -4.17 6.79
CA GLU A 64 -1.77 -2.75 6.82
C GLU A 64 -3.07 -2.47 6.06
N MET A 65 -3.26 -3.08 4.88
CA MET A 65 -4.48 -2.96 4.07
C MET A 65 -5.75 -3.38 4.81
N GLU A 66 -5.67 -4.45 5.62
CA GLU A 66 -6.81 -4.93 6.41
C GLU A 66 -7.33 -3.87 7.40
N LYS A 67 -6.48 -2.93 7.85
CA LYS A 67 -6.87 -1.84 8.76
C LYS A 67 -7.80 -0.83 8.08
N VAL A 68 -7.78 -0.76 6.75
CA VAL A 68 -8.64 0.11 5.93
C VAL A 68 -9.69 -0.69 5.14
N GLY A 69 -9.90 -1.96 5.50
CA GLY A 69 -10.92 -2.83 4.91
C GLY A 69 -10.61 -3.34 3.51
N LEU A 70 -9.33 -3.26 3.10
CA LEU A 70 -8.86 -3.79 1.83
C LEU A 70 -8.30 -5.21 2.01
N THR A 71 -8.45 -6.05 0.97
CA THR A 71 -7.80 -7.35 0.87
C THR A 71 -6.91 -7.39 -0.37
N LEU A 72 -6.11 -8.46 -0.53
CA LEU A 72 -5.22 -8.62 -1.68
C LEU A 72 -5.96 -8.55 -3.04
N GLN A 73 -7.22 -8.98 -3.06
CA GLN A 73 -8.11 -9.00 -4.23
C GLN A 73 -8.60 -7.61 -4.64
N ASP A 74 -8.45 -6.61 -3.76
CA ASP A 74 -8.74 -5.23 -4.10
C ASP A 74 -7.56 -4.54 -4.81
N LEU A 75 -6.35 -5.14 -4.79
CA LEU A 75 -5.21 -4.59 -5.53
C LEU A 75 -5.40 -4.78 -7.04
N PRO A 76 -4.93 -3.83 -7.84
CA PRO A 76 -4.91 -4.00 -9.29
C PRO A 76 -3.84 -5.03 -9.69
N ASP A 77 -4.11 -5.81 -10.73
CA ASP A 77 -3.18 -6.85 -11.23
C ASP A 77 -1.88 -6.27 -11.82
N ASP A 78 -1.89 -4.97 -12.18
CA ASP A 78 -0.78 -4.29 -12.82
C ASP A 78 0.11 -3.49 -11.86
N LEU A 79 -0.07 -3.69 -10.55
CA LEU A 79 0.69 -3.05 -9.47
C LEU A 79 2.20 -2.94 -9.74
#